data_AF-A0A3P1WH25-F1
#
_entry.id   AF-A0A3P1WH25-F1
#
_cell.length_a   1.000
_cell.length_b   1.000
_cell.length_c   1.000
_cell.angle_alpha   90.00
_cell.angle_beta   90.00
_cell.angle_gamma   90.00
#
_symmetry.space_group_name_H-M   'P 1'
#
loop_
_entity.id
_entity.type
_entity.pdbx_description
1 polymer ?
#
loop_
_entity_poly.entity_id
_entity_poly.type
_entity_poly.pdbx_seq_one_letter_code
_entity_poly.pdbx_strand_id
1 'polypeptide(L)'
;MNDERVVMHDPQGHPYAALPVRDFMKAWGSDSIGYAEGRFPLRTGFTKPVGTAAQWAAGSLPQALNWAQGAEAIPGFPSGNEDGLRELSEEATTRGLSFVTTAVLLDFSLRLGARRRSDTADLLRDYPELASLLARQAAVIGGAQISVIDSDWVSLARRLDDASALHSEIVEELRKLA
;
A
#
# COMPACT_ATOMS: atom_id res chain seq x y z
N MET A 1 8.22 -16.89 6.03
CA MET A 1 9.58 -16.57 6.49
C MET A 1 10.49 -17.05 5.38
N ASN A 2 11.15 -16.15 4.66
CA ASN A 2 12.31 -16.54 3.85
C ASN A 2 13.51 -16.25 4.73
N ASP A 3 14.41 -17.22 4.91
CA ASP A 3 15.51 -17.17 5.89
C ASP A 3 16.48 -15.98 5.73
N GLU A 4 16.31 -15.18 4.68
CA GLU A 4 17.13 -14.02 4.36
C GLU A 4 16.54 -12.68 4.84
N ARG A 5 15.20 -12.59 5.04
CA ARG A 5 14.52 -11.32 5.34
C ARG A 5 13.43 -11.44 6.41
N VAL A 6 13.34 -10.42 7.25
CA VAL A 6 12.27 -10.23 8.24
C VAL A 6 11.22 -9.30 7.65
N VAL A 7 9.95 -9.74 7.64
CA VAL A 7 8.79 -8.91 7.29
C VAL A 7 8.14 -8.43 8.58
N MET A 8 7.96 -7.12 8.72
CA MET A 8 7.47 -6.49 9.95
C MET A 8 6.59 -5.27 9.65
N HIS A 9 5.90 -4.78 10.68
CA HIS A 9 5.34 -3.42 10.68
C HIS A 9 6.41 -2.49 11.25
N ASP A 10 6.88 -1.56 10.43
CA ASP A 10 7.86 -0.56 10.85
C ASP A 10 7.24 0.41 11.90
N PRO A 11 7.98 0.83 12.93
CA PRO A 11 7.49 1.77 13.95
C PRO A 11 7.02 3.13 13.41
N GLN A 12 7.48 3.59 12.23
CA GLN A 12 6.91 4.77 11.57
C GLN A 12 5.56 4.49 10.88
N GLY A 13 5.02 3.29 11.02
CA GLY A 13 3.72 2.90 10.48
C GLY A 13 3.77 2.35 9.06
N HIS A 14 4.89 1.75 8.63
CA HIS A 14 5.02 1.10 7.32
C HIS A 14 4.70 -0.41 7.40
N PRO A 15 3.56 -0.88 6.84
CA PRO A 15 3.23 -2.30 6.85
C PRO A 15 4.07 -3.10 5.86
N TYR A 16 4.37 -4.35 6.22
CA TYR A 16 5.12 -5.30 5.38
C TYR A 16 6.52 -4.80 4.97
N ALA A 17 7.14 -3.95 5.79
CA ALA A 17 8.53 -3.57 5.63
C ALA A 17 9.40 -4.84 5.66
N ALA A 18 10.34 -4.97 4.72
CA ALA A 18 11.13 -6.18 4.54
C ALA A 18 12.63 -5.87 4.57
N LEU A 19 13.29 -6.24 5.67
CA LEU A 19 14.73 -6.01 5.87
C LEU A 19 15.53 -7.31 5.82
N PRO A 20 16.76 -7.30 5.31
CA PRO A 20 17.71 -8.39 5.54
C PRO A 20 17.84 -8.71 7.03
N VAL A 21 17.93 -9.99 7.40
CA VAL A 21 18.03 -10.43 8.81
C VAL A 21 19.19 -9.72 9.53
N ARG A 22 20.33 -9.55 8.84
CA ARG A 22 21.50 -8.85 9.40
C ARG A 22 21.17 -7.41 9.79
N ASP A 23 20.47 -6.68 8.93
CA ASP A 23 20.13 -5.27 9.17
C ASP A 23 19.05 -5.15 10.24
N PHE A 24 18.09 -6.08 10.25
CA PHE A 24 17.11 -6.19 11.33
C PHE A 24 17.80 -6.41 12.68
N MET A 25 18.73 -7.36 12.79
CA MET A 25 19.45 -7.62 14.05
C MET A 25 20.26 -6.42 14.51
N LYS A 26 20.86 -5.67 13.58
CA LYS A 26 21.58 -4.43 13.87
C LYS A 26 20.63 -3.35 14.40
N ALA A 27 19.47 -3.17 13.79
CA ALA A 27 18.46 -2.21 14.23
C ALA A 27 17.82 -2.62 15.57
N TRP A 28 17.57 -3.92 15.77
CA TRP A 28 16.99 -4.49 16.98
C TRP A 28 17.89 -4.32 18.21
N GLY A 29 19.21 -4.41 18.01
CA GLY A 29 20.21 -4.16 19.05
C GLY A 29 20.51 -2.68 19.31
N SER A 30 19.73 -1.74 18.76
CA SER A 30 19.94 -0.31 18.97
C SER A 30 19.57 0.09 20.41
N ASP A 31 20.45 0.85 21.07
CA ASP A 31 20.22 1.39 22.42
C ASP A 31 19.13 2.47 22.46
N SER A 32 18.74 3.02 21.30
CA SER A 32 17.68 4.01 21.18
C SER A 32 16.80 3.76 19.97
N ILE A 33 15.52 4.14 20.10
CA ILE A 33 14.55 4.22 19.02
C ILE A 33 14.11 5.68 18.99
N GLY A 34 14.28 6.34 17.84
CA GLY A 34 13.68 7.66 17.62
C GLY A 34 12.16 7.53 17.64
N TYR A 35 11.55 7.82 18.78
CA TYR A 35 10.09 7.91 18.85
C TYR A 35 9.64 9.17 18.12
N ALA A 36 8.51 9.08 17.41
CA ALA A 36 7.96 10.23 16.72
C ALA A 36 7.59 11.34 17.73
N GLU A 37 8.38 12.41 17.76
CA GLU A 37 8.02 13.66 18.42
C GLU A 37 7.01 14.38 17.53
N GLY A 38 5.73 14.27 17.87
CA GLY A 38 4.65 14.87 17.08
C GLY A 38 3.50 15.35 17.95
N ARG A 39 2.85 16.44 17.52
CA ARG A 39 1.60 16.90 18.12
C ARG A 39 0.46 16.06 17.55
N PHE A 40 -0.19 15.26 18.39
CA PHE A 40 -1.38 14.53 17.99
C PHE A 40 -2.60 15.47 18.04
N PRO A 41 -3.34 15.66 16.93
CA PRO A 41 -4.53 16.48 16.96
C PRO A 41 -5.58 15.81 17.85
N LEU A 42 -5.97 16.49 18.93
CA LEU A 42 -7.11 16.07 19.74
C LEU A 42 -8.39 16.39 18.96
N ARG A 43 -9.07 15.35 18.50
CA ARG A 43 -10.42 15.47 17.95
C ARG A 43 -11.42 15.08 19.04
N THR A 44 -12.43 15.91 19.27
CA THR A 44 -13.49 15.69 20.26
C THR A 44 -14.86 15.84 19.60
N GLY A 45 -15.93 15.44 20.30
CA GLY A 45 -17.30 15.59 19.80
C GLY A 45 -17.74 14.51 18.82
N PHE A 46 -17.09 13.35 18.83
CA PHE A 46 -17.54 12.19 18.07
C PHE A 46 -18.92 11.72 18.57
N THR A 47 -19.87 11.59 17.65
CA THR A 47 -21.14 10.92 17.92
C THR A 47 -21.02 9.45 17.51
N LYS A 48 -21.80 8.57 18.16
CA LYS A 48 -21.85 7.18 17.75
C LYS A 48 -22.47 7.10 16.35
N PRO A 49 -21.76 6.55 15.37
CA PRO A 49 -22.34 6.41 14.05
C PRO A 49 -23.47 5.37 14.01
N VAL A 50 -24.36 5.52 13.02
CA VAL A 50 -25.35 4.50 12.68
C VAL A 50 -24.71 3.47 11.73
N GLY A 51 -24.80 2.19 12.09
CA GLY A 51 -24.20 1.09 11.34
C GLY A 51 -22.83 0.66 11.89
N THR A 52 -22.17 -0.22 11.15
CA THR A 52 -20.84 -0.77 11.46
C THR A 52 -19.85 -0.42 10.34
N ALA A 53 -18.55 -0.43 10.66
CA ALA A 53 -17.52 -0.16 9.66
C ALA A 53 -17.58 -1.15 8.48
N ALA A 54 -17.90 -2.42 8.73
CA ALA A 54 -18.10 -3.43 7.69
C ALA A 54 -19.28 -3.09 6.76
N GLN A 55 -20.42 -2.64 7.32
CA GLN A 55 -21.57 -2.20 6.52
C GLN A 55 -21.23 -1.01 5.63
N TRP A 56 -20.43 -0.06 6.12
CA TRP A 56 -20.00 1.08 5.31
C TRP A 56 -18.99 0.71 4.24
N ALA A 57 -18.03 -0.16 4.56
CA ALA A 57 -17.07 -0.67 3.60
C ALA A 57 -17.81 -1.41 2.46
N ALA A 58 -18.76 -2.28 2.80
CA ALA A 58 -19.62 -2.95 1.82
C ALA A 58 -20.43 -1.95 0.98
N GLY A 59 -21.03 -0.94 1.62
CA GLY A 59 -21.78 0.11 0.95
C GLY A 59 -20.94 0.98 -0.01
N SER A 60 -19.62 1.01 0.16
CA SER A 60 -18.70 1.76 -0.70
C SER A 60 -18.22 0.99 -1.94
N LEU A 61 -18.49 -0.32 -2.05
CA LEU A 61 -17.97 -1.16 -3.14
C LEU A 61 -18.28 -0.64 -4.56
N PRO A 62 -19.50 -0.16 -4.88
CA PRO A 62 -19.78 0.39 -6.20
C PRO A 62 -18.91 1.61 -6.53
N GLN A 63 -18.68 2.49 -5.55
CA GLN A 63 -17.80 3.64 -5.73
C GLN A 63 -16.33 3.19 -5.84
N ALA A 64 -15.91 2.19 -5.06
CA ALA A 64 -14.57 1.65 -5.14
C ALA A 64 -14.27 1.08 -6.54
N LEU A 65 -15.24 0.44 -7.20
CA LEU A 65 -15.11 -0.02 -8.58
C LEU A 65 -14.81 1.13 -9.55
N ASN A 66 -15.56 2.24 -9.46
CA ASN A 66 -15.33 3.43 -10.31
C ASN A 66 -13.91 3.96 -10.15
N TRP A 67 -13.44 4.11 -8.90
CA TRP A 67 -12.07 4.53 -8.63
C TRP A 67 -11.04 3.54 -9.17
N ALA A 68 -11.24 2.24 -8.95
CA ALA A 68 -10.30 1.20 -9.38
C ALA A 68 -10.18 1.10 -10.92
N GLN A 69 -11.26 1.41 -11.65
CA GLN A 69 -11.26 1.50 -13.11
C GLN A 69 -10.65 2.81 -13.63
N GLY A 70 -10.35 3.78 -12.75
CA GLY A 70 -9.84 5.09 -13.13
C GLY A 70 -10.92 6.05 -13.65
N ALA A 71 -12.21 5.78 -13.41
CA ALA A 71 -13.31 6.65 -13.85
C ALA A 71 -13.25 8.05 -13.18
N GLU A 72 -12.58 8.14 -12.04
CA GLU A 72 -12.38 9.36 -11.26
C GLU A 72 -11.00 9.99 -11.47
N ALA A 73 -10.24 9.52 -12.47
CA ALA A 73 -8.91 10.05 -12.80
C ALA A 73 -9.02 11.51 -13.29
N ILE A 74 -8.13 12.37 -12.78
CA ILE A 74 -8.02 13.76 -13.24
C ILE A 74 -7.31 13.75 -14.60
N PRO A 75 -7.88 14.34 -15.66
CA PRO A 75 -7.22 14.42 -16.97
C PRO A 75 -5.83 15.06 -16.85
N GLY A 76 -4.83 14.40 -17.44
CA GLY A 76 -3.43 14.84 -17.40
C GLY A 76 -2.63 14.38 -16.16
N PHE A 77 -3.24 13.58 -15.28
CA PHE A 77 -2.55 12.90 -14.19
C PHE A 77 -2.69 11.38 -14.34
N PRO A 78 -1.73 10.58 -13.84
CA PRO A 78 -1.84 9.13 -13.83
C PRO A 78 -3.13 8.68 -13.15
N SER A 79 -3.82 7.71 -13.75
CA SER A 79 -5.18 7.28 -13.40
C SER A 79 -5.31 6.54 -12.07
N GLY A 80 -4.20 6.26 -11.38
CA GLY A 80 -4.21 5.51 -10.11
C GLY A 80 -4.64 4.04 -10.23
N ASN A 81 -4.66 3.52 -11.46
CA ASN A 81 -5.00 2.13 -11.81
C ASN A 81 -3.75 1.43 -12.41
N GLU A 82 -3.96 0.34 -13.14
CA GLU A 82 -2.88 -0.44 -13.79
C GLU A 82 -1.99 0.41 -14.70
N ASP A 83 -2.55 1.41 -15.39
CA ASP A 83 -1.79 2.25 -16.30
C ASP A 83 -0.78 3.13 -15.56
N GLY A 84 -1.19 3.70 -14.43
CA GLY A 84 -0.28 4.48 -13.58
C GLY A 84 0.82 3.63 -12.94
N LEU A 85 0.52 2.37 -12.58
CA LEU A 85 1.54 1.44 -12.06
C LEU A 85 2.56 1.08 -13.15
N ARG A 86 2.10 0.87 -14.38
CA ARG A 86 2.95 0.56 -15.53
C ARG A 86 3.84 1.73 -15.92
N GLU A 87 3.27 2.94 -16.00
CA GLU A 87 4.04 4.16 -16.28
C GLU A 87 5.16 4.35 -15.25
N LEU A 88 4.87 4.13 -13.96
CA LEU A 88 5.88 4.22 -12.90
C LEU A 88 6.93 3.10 -13.00
N SER A 89 6.53 1.89 -13.38
CA SER A 89 7.42 0.74 -13.62
C SER A 89 8.39 1.01 -14.77
N GLU A 90 7.88 1.54 -15.88
CA GLU A 90 8.65 1.96 -17.06
C GLU A 90 9.59 3.12 -16.72
N GLU A 91 9.12 4.14 -15.99
CA GLU A 91 9.96 5.25 -15.54
C GLU A 91 11.14 4.76 -14.70
N ALA A 92 10.87 3.91 -13.70
CA ALA A 92 11.88 3.39 -12.79
C ALA A 92 12.99 2.64 -13.56
N THR A 93 12.62 1.80 -14.53
CA THR A 93 13.58 0.96 -15.27
C THR A 93 14.32 1.71 -16.36
N THR A 94 13.71 2.72 -16.98
CA THR A 94 14.32 3.45 -18.11
C THR A 94 15.27 4.55 -17.66
N ARG A 95 14.91 5.32 -16.63
CA ARG A 95 15.65 6.51 -16.21
C ARG A 95 15.81 6.65 -14.70
N GLY A 96 15.30 5.69 -13.93
CA GLY A 96 15.18 5.82 -12.48
C GLY A 96 14.13 6.86 -12.08
N LEU A 97 13.88 6.95 -10.78
CA LEU A 97 12.90 7.89 -10.23
C LEU A 97 13.55 9.19 -9.77
N SER A 98 12.84 10.29 -9.97
CA SER A 98 13.27 11.60 -9.47
C SER A 98 13.31 11.61 -7.94
N PHE A 99 14.11 12.51 -7.35
CA PHE A 99 14.14 12.70 -5.89
C PHE A 99 12.74 12.97 -5.29
N VAL A 100 11.93 13.77 -5.97
CA VAL A 100 10.57 14.10 -5.53
C VAL A 100 9.67 12.86 -5.57
N THR A 101 9.73 12.07 -6.64
CA THR A 101 8.96 10.81 -6.75
C THR A 101 9.36 9.82 -5.66
N THR A 102 10.67 9.65 -5.44
CA THR A 102 11.21 8.78 -4.40
C THR A 102 10.75 9.20 -3.00
N ALA A 103 10.81 10.51 -2.69
CA ALA A 103 10.33 11.03 -1.41
C ALA A 103 8.83 10.75 -1.21
N VAL A 104 7.99 11.02 -2.23
CA VAL A 104 6.55 10.74 -2.16
C VAL A 104 6.26 9.24 -1.97
N LEU A 105 7.00 8.36 -2.63
CA LEU A 105 6.84 6.91 -2.47
C LEU A 105 7.17 6.46 -1.04
N LEU A 106 8.28 6.93 -0.48
CA LEU A 106 8.78 6.53 0.85
C LEU A 106 7.94 7.12 1.99
N ASP A 107 7.67 8.43 1.93
CA ASP A 107 7.08 9.16 3.04
C ASP A 107 5.55 9.07 3.05
N PHE A 108 4.94 8.69 1.92
CA PHE A 108 3.49 8.72 1.77
C PHE A 108 2.92 7.48 1.04
N SER A 109 3.18 7.32 -0.25
CA SER A 109 2.34 6.48 -1.12
C SER A 109 2.42 4.99 -0.80
N LEU A 110 3.62 4.43 -0.60
CA LEU A 110 3.77 3.00 -0.31
C LEU A 110 3.21 2.65 1.07
N ARG A 111 3.53 3.49 2.07
CA ARG A 111 3.04 3.35 3.45
C ARG A 111 1.52 3.38 3.50
N LEU A 112 0.94 4.44 2.94
CA LEU A 112 -0.51 4.65 2.94
C LEU A 112 -1.22 3.58 2.10
N GLY A 113 -0.67 3.25 0.92
CA GLY A 113 -1.22 2.28 0.00
C GLY A 113 -1.29 0.87 0.58
N ALA A 114 -0.23 0.43 1.26
CA ALA A 114 -0.19 -0.84 1.96
C ALA A 114 -1.14 -0.84 3.17
N ARG A 115 -1.11 0.21 3.98
CA ARG A 115 -1.93 0.29 5.21
C ARG A 115 -3.42 0.27 4.91
N ARG A 116 -3.89 1.10 3.97
CA ARG A 116 -5.31 1.17 3.61
C ARG A 116 -5.82 -0.16 3.08
N ARG A 117 -5.04 -0.87 2.27
CA ARG A 117 -5.44 -2.18 1.75
C ARG A 117 -5.49 -3.25 2.83
N SER A 118 -4.53 -3.26 3.74
CA SER A 118 -4.53 -4.15 4.91
C SER A 118 -5.77 -3.90 5.79
N ASP A 119 -6.03 -2.64 6.14
CA ASP A 119 -7.20 -2.28 6.97
C ASP A 119 -8.52 -2.62 6.25
N THR A 120 -8.61 -2.37 4.93
CA THR A 120 -9.81 -2.69 4.15
C THR A 120 -10.02 -4.20 4.02
N ALA A 121 -8.96 -4.99 3.91
CA ALA A 121 -9.06 -6.46 3.91
C ALA A 121 -9.72 -6.97 5.19
N ASP A 122 -9.36 -6.42 6.35
CA ASP A 122 -9.98 -6.76 7.63
C ASP A 122 -11.45 -6.32 7.70
N LEU A 123 -11.76 -5.12 7.19
CA LEU A 123 -13.13 -4.58 7.16
C LEU A 123 -14.05 -5.38 6.23
N LEU A 124 -13.51 -5.94 5.15
CA LEU A 124 -14.23 -6.72 4.15
C LEU A 124 -14.07 -8.24 4.32
N ARG A 125 -13.76 -8.71 5.54
CA ARG A 125 -13.58 -10.15 5.84
C ARG A 125 -14.76 -11.05 5.43
N ASP A 126 -15.97 -10.49 5.32
CA ASP A 126 -17.17 -11.21 4.86
C ASP A 126 -17.23 -11.35 3.32
N TYR A 127 -16.28 -10.73 2.61
CA TYR A 127 -15.98 -10.89 1.17
C TYR A 127 -14.58 -11.51 1.03
N PRO A 128 -14.42 -12.81 1.36
CA PRO A 128 -13.11 -13.43 1.58
C PRO A 128 -12.16 -13.29 0.38
N GLU A 129 -12.69 -13.30 -0.83
CA GLU A 129 -11.90 -13.30 -2.06
C GLU A 129 -11.31 -11.91 -2.29
N LEU A 130 -12.14 -10.87 -2.17
CA LEU A 130 -11.70 -9.47 -2.23
C LEU A 130 -10.75 -9.13 -1.08
N ALA A 131 -11.04 -9.58 0.14
CA ALA A 131 -10.18 -9.37 1.30
C ALA A 131 -8.79 -10.01 1.09
N SER A 132 -8.73 -11.23 0.57
CA SER A 132 -7.48 -11.93 0.25
C SER A 132 -6.66 -11.18 -0.81
N LEU A 133 -7.31 -10.71 -1.88
CA LEU A 133 -6.65 -9.92 -2.93
C LEU A 133 -6.07 -8.61 -2.39
N LEU A 134 -6.85 -7.89 -1.57
CA LEU A 134 -6.41 -6.64 -0.94
C LEU A 134 -5.22 -6.88 0.01
N ALA A 135 -5.25 -7.93 0.83
CA ALA A 135 -4.16 -8.29 1.73
C ALA A 135 -2.87 -8.66 0.94
N ARG A 136 -3.00 -9.41 -0.15
CA ARG A 136 -1.87 -9.73 -1.04
C ARG A 136 -1.29 -8.46 -1.67
N GLN A 137 -2.14 -7.57 -2.18
CA GLN A 137 -1.70 -6.32 -2.80
C GLN A 137 -1.05 -5.39 -1.76
N ALA A 138 -1.56 -5.37 -0.52
CA ALA A 138 -0.94 -4.66 0.59
C ALA A 138 0.49 -5.15 0.87
N ALA A 139 0.71 -6.47 0.87
CA ALA A 139 2.03 -7.06 1.09
C ALA A 139 3.02 -6.75 -0.04
N VAL A 140 2.57 -6.79 -1.30
CA VAL A 140 3.40 -6.42 -2.46
C VAL A 140 3.83 -4.96 -2.40
N ILE A 141 2.87 -4.05 -2.17
CA ILE A 141 3.12 -2.60 -2.09
C ILE A 141 4.00 -2.26 -0.88
N GLY A 142 3.68 -2.81 0.30
CA GLY A 142 4.42 -2.55 1.52
C GLY A 142 5.88 -3.00 1.40
N GLY A 143 6.10 -4.20 0.84
CA GLY A 143 7.43 -4.74 0.60
C GLY A 143 8.24 -4.02 -0.49
N ALA A 144 7.64 -3.12 -1.27
CA ALA A 144 8.35 -2.34 -2.28
C ALA A 144 9.22 -1.21 -1.70
N GLN A 145 9.00 -0.83 -0.45
CA GLN A 145 9.73 0.26 0.21
C GLN A 145 11.25 0.07 0.13
N ILE A 146 11.73 -1.14 0.41
CA ILE A 146 13.17 -1.40 0.43
C ILE A 146 13.80 -1.23 -0.95
N SER A 147 13.10 -1.58 -2.03
CA SER A 147 13.58 -1.34 -3.39
C SER A 147 13.74 0.15 -3.68
N VAL A 148 12.87 0.99 -3.11
CA VAL A 148 12.98 2.45 -3.24
C VAL A 148 14.13 3.01 -2.40
N ILE A 149 14.31 2.52 -1.16
CA ILE A 149 15.43 2.91 -0.28
C ILE A 149 16.77 2.58 -0.93
N ASP A 150 16.90 1.36 -1.46
CA ASP A 150 18.13 0.87 -2.06
C ASP A 150 18.33 1.36 -3.51
N SER A 151 17.36 2.11 -4.06
CA SER A 151 17.31 2.51 -5.48
C SER A 151 17.40 1.32 -6.45
N ASP A 152 16.91 0.14 -6.03
CA ASP A 152 16.79 -1.06 -6.85
C ASP A 152 15.51 -0.97 -7.71
N TRP A 153 15.63 -0.25 -8.82
CA TRP A 153 14.52 0.03 -9.73
C TRP A 153 13.98 -1.21 -10.44
N VAL A 154 14.82 -2.24 -10.65
CA VAL A 154 14.39 -3.50 -11.25
C VAL A 154 13.47 -4.26 -10.29
N SER A 155 13.87 -4.37 -9.02
CA SER A 155 13.01 -4.98 -8.00
C SER A 155 11.76 -4.15 -7.72
N LEU A 156 11.83 -2.82 -7.82
CA LEU A 156 10.66 -1.95 -7.71
C LEU A 156 9.67 -2.22 -8.85
N ALA A 157 10.12 -2.19 -10.10
CA ALA A 157 9.30 -2.43 -11.27
C ALA A 157 8.59 -3.78 -11.20
N ARG A 158 9.31 -4.85 -10.87
CA ARG A 158 8.71 -6.18 -10.68
C ARG A 158 7.57 -6.17 -9.65
N ARG A 159 7.72 -5.43 -8.55
CA ARG A 159 6.66 -5.31 -7.53
C ARG A 159 5.50 -4.45 -7.98
N LEU A 160 5.73 -3.43 -8.81
CA LEU A 160 4.66 -2.64 -9.42
C LEU A 160 3.85 -3.50 -10.39
N ASP A 161 4.52 -4.36 -11.17
CA ASP A 161 3.87 -5.31 -12.07
C ASP A 161 3.04 -6.35 -11.27
N ASP A 162 3.61 -6.92 -10.20
CA ASP A 162 2.88 -7.81 -9.27
C ASP A 162 1.65 -7.10 -8.67
N ALA A 163 1.78 -5.82 -8.29
CA ALA A 163 0.68 -5.03 -7.75
C ALA A 163 -0.39 -4.71 -8.81
N SER A 164 0.03 -4.53 -10.07
CA SER A 164 -0.85 -4.29 -11.22
C SER A 164 -1.68 -5.53 -11.55
N ALA A 165 -1.07 -6.71 -11.59
CA ALA A 165 -1.79 -7.97 -11.79
C ALA A 165 -2.87 -8.20 -10.71
N LEU A 166 -2.52 -7.96 -9.44
CA LEU A 166 -3.49 -8.01 -8.34
C LEU A 166 -4.58 -6.94 -8.46
N HIS A 167 -4.27 -5.77 -9.01
CA HIS A 167 -5.26 -4.71 -9.24
C HIS A 167 -6.31 -5.17 -10.26
N SER A 168 -5.89 -5.83 -11.35
CA SER A 168 -6.82 -6.41 -12.32
C SER A 168 -7.75 -7.42 -11.67
N GLU A 169 -7.21 -8.35 -10.86
CA GLU A 169 -8.01 -9.33 -10.11
C GLU A 169 -9.02 -8.64 -9.17
N ILE A 170 -8.62 -7.57 -8.49
CA ILE A 170 -9.49 -6.79 -7.60
C ILE A 170 -10.63 -6.12 -8.40
N VAL A 171 -10.33 -5.54 -9.56
CA VAL A 171 -11.35 -4.92 -10.42
C VAL A 171 -12.36 -5.95 -10.89
N GLU A 172 -11.93 -7.14 -11.32
CA GLU A 172 -12.84 -8.21 -11.71
C GLU A 172 -13.69 -8.70 -10.54
N GLU A 173 -13.13 -8.81 -9.34
CA GLU A 173 -13.89 -9.20 -8.16
C GLU A 173 -14.92 -8.14 -7.77
N LEU A 174 -14.54 -6.86 -7.80
CA LEU A 174 -15.47 -5.76 -7.54
C LEU A 174 -16.66 -5.74 -8.52
N ARG A 175 -16.45 -6.09 -9.80
CA ARG A 175 -17.54 -6.18 -10.80
C ARG A 175 -18.56 -7.27 -10.50
N LYS A 176 -18.18 -8.33 -9.77
CA LYS A 176 -19.11 -9.39 -9.36
C LYS A 176 -19.98 -8.96 -8.17
N LEU A 177 -19.51 -7.98 -7.40
CA LEU A 177 -20.11 -7.52 -6.15
C LEU A 177 -20.91 -6.22 -6.29
N ALA A 178 -20.75 -5.50 -7.41
CA ALA A 178 -21.46 -4.26 -7.74
C ALA A 178 -22.71 -4.54 -8.60
#